data_AF-A0A2Y9B9E2-F1
#
_entry.id   AF-A0A2Y9B9E2-F1
#
_cell.length_a   1.000
_cell.length_b   1.000
_cell.length_c   1.000
_cell.angle_alpha   90.00
_cell.angle_beta   90.00
_cell.angle_gamma   90.00
#
_symmetry.space_group_name_H-M   'P 1'
#
loop_
_entity.id
_entity.type
_entity.pdbx_description
1 polymer ?
#
loop_
_entity_poly.entity_id
_entity_poly.type
_entity_poly.pdbx_seq_one_letter_code
_entity_poly.pdbx_strand_id
1 'polypeptide(L)'
;MSFINVTVNDICDECGITKPTFYKYAGSKDELILDLYDVTIHELITDPYHFITSNTHFEQLIYIFTKLIRDTEKFGSDLFSQMLISNLNENHNSFDFRESLTRLCVTIIEKAQEKGEIQNMNPPEVLYRSIAYMFSGYEMSWCIKNGETNWEEEILESIEAVLDVRKEYRISRKAE
;
A
#
# COMPACT_ATOMS: atom_id res chain seq x y z
N MET A 1 15.95 4.57 14.50
CA MET A 1 15.99 3.17 14.96
C MET A 1 15.94 2.30 13.72
N SER A 2 16.87 1.35 13.56
CA SER A 2 16.89 0.45 12.41
C SER A 2 15.67 -0.46 12.50
N PHE A 3 14.74 -0.36 11.55
CA PHE A 3 13.65 -1.31 11.43
C PHE A 3 14.24 -2.66 11.02
N ILE A 4 13.95 -3.71 11.79
CA ILE A 4 14.36 -5.07 11.43
C ILE A 4 13.38 -5.52 10.35
N ASN A 5 13.87 -5.62 9.11
CA ASN A 5 13.17 -6.34 8.06
C ASN A 5 13.08 -7.80 8.49
N VAL A 6 11.86 -8.32 8.60
CA VAL A 6 11.61 -9.75 8.88
C VAL A 6 11.06 -10.33 7.60
N THR A 7 11.92 -10.98 6.85
CA THR A 7 11.61 -11.66 5.60
C THR A 7 11.10 -13.08 5.87
N VAL A 8 10.50 -13.73 4.86
CA VAL A 8 10.17 -15.15 4.95
C VAL A 8 11.41 -16.00 5.24
N ASN A 9 12.60 -15.59 4.78
CA ASN A 9 13.86 -16.27 5.12
C ASN A 9 14.13 -16.17 6.62
N ASP A 10 14.00 -14.99 7.21
CA ASP A 10 14.24 -14.79 8.64
C ASP A 10 13.28 -15.63 9.49
N ILE A 11 12.01 -15.75 9.07
CA ILE A 11 11.03 -16.62 9.72
C ILE A 11 11.42 -18.09 9.58
N CYS A 12 11.84 -18.51 8.38
CA CYS A 12 12.29 -19.87 8.12
C CYS A 12 13.49 -20.25 8.99
N ASP A 13 14.49 -19.36 9.06
CA ASP A 13 15.72 -19.55 9.82
C ASP A 13 15.44 -19.60 11.32
N GLU A 14 14.60 -18.70 11.84
CA GLU A 14 14.21 -18.67 13.26
C GLU A 14 13.37 -19.90 13.67
N CYS A 15 12.47 -20.36 12.78
CA CYS A 15 11.63 -21.53 13.04
C CYS A 15 12.32 -22.86 12.70
N GLY A 16 13.52 -22.85 12.11
CA GLY A 16 14.21 -24.06 11.66
C GLY A 16 13.45 -24.82 10.57
N ILE A 17 12.72 -24.11 9.72
CA ILE A 17 11.92 -24.66 8.62
C ILE A 17 12.43 -24.17 7.26
N THR A 18 12.02 -24.84 6.19
CA THR A 18 12.35 -24.41 4.83
C THR A 18 11.25 -23.51 4.27
N LYS A 19 11.53 -22.66 3.26
CA LYS A 19 10.50 -21.93 2.51
C LYS A 19 9.33 -22.83 2.06
N PRO A 20 9.57 -24.00 1.43
CA PRO A 20 8.49 -24.95 1.12
C PRO A 20 7.67 -25.39 2.34
N THR A 21 8.32 -25.60 3.49
CA THR A 21 7.64 -25.96 4.75
C THR A 21 6.80 -24.81 5.27
N PHE A 22 7.34 -23.59 5.32
CA PHE A 22 6.62 -22.37 5.70
C PHE A 22 5.37 -22.19 4.83
N TYR A 23 5.56 -22.24 3.51
CA TYR A 23 4.49 -22.10 2.53
C TYR A 23 3.46 -23.24 2.52
N LYS A 24 3.76 -24.39 3.15
CA LYS A 24 2.82 -25.51 3.32
C LYS A 24 1.88 -25.29 4.52
N TYR A 25 2.35 -24.61 5.57
CA TYR A 25 1.62 -24.47 6.84
C TYR A 25 1.06 -23.07 7.08
N ALA A 26 1.53 -22.04 6.37
CA ALA A 26 0.77 -20.80 6.21
C ALA A 26 -0.52 -21.15 5.46
N GLY A 27 -1.63 -21.33 6.19
CA GLY A 27 -2.92 -21.76 5.66
C GLY A 27 -3.39 -20.81 4.57
N SER A 28 -3.15 -21.16 3.30
CA SER A 28 -3.24 -20.30 2.12
C SER A 28 -2.45 -18.98 2.27
N LYS A 29 -1.46 -18.76 1.41
CA LYS A 29 -0.67 -17.51 1.43
C LYS A 29 -1.55 -16.26 1.28
N ASP A 30 -2.75 -16.43 0.72
CA ASP A 30 -3.77 -15.42 0.58
C ASP A 30 -4.31 -14.96 1.95
N GLU A 31 -4.67 -15.87 2.87
CA GLU A 31 -5.10 -15.50 4.23
C GLU A 31 -4.02 -14.70 4.97
N LEU A 32 -2.75 -15.10 4.86
CA LEU A 32 -1.65 -14.36 5.49
C LEU A 32 -1.52 -12.93 4.95
N ILE A 33 -1.71 -12.72 3.65
CA ILE A 33 -1.62 -11.39 3.05
C ILE A 33 -2.88 -10.57 3.31
N LEU A 34 -4.06 -11.20 3.32
CA LEU A 34 -5.31 -10.56 3.73
C LEU A 34 -5.20 -10.06 5.18
N ASP A 35 -4.71 -10.90 6.08
CA ASP A 35 -4.45 -10.56 7.49
C ASP A 35 -3.43 -9.43 7.60
N LEU A 36 -2.39 -9.43 6.78
CA LEU A 36 -1.41 -8.35 6.75
C LEU A 36 -2.06 -7.00 6.38
N TYR A 37 -2.82 -6.97 5.28
CA TYR A 37 -3.52 -5.75 4.88
C TYR A 37 -4.46 -5.27 5.99
N ASP A 38 -5.17 -6.18 6.64
CA ASP A 38 -6.08 -5.85 7.73
C ASP A 38 -5.33 -5.32 8.97
N VAL A 39 -4.15 -5.86 9.30
CA VAL A 39 -3.26 -5.34 10.35
C VAL A 39 -2.75 -3.96 9.99
N THR A 40 -2.22 -3.75 8.78
CA THR A 40 -1.73 -2.44 8.33
C THR A 40 -2.84 -1.39 8.37
N ILE A 41 -4.05 -1.74 7.93
CA ILE A 41 -5.22 -0.86 7.99
C ILE A 41 -5.61 -0.57 9.44
N HIS A 42 -5.57 -1.58 10.32
CA HIS A 42 -5.85 -1.39 11.74
C HIS A 42 -4.85 -0.43 12.38
N GLU A 43 -3.54 -0.59 12.12
CA GLU A 43 -2.50 0.31 12.60
C GLU A 43 -2.69 1.75 12.09
N LEU A 44 -3.04 1.91 10.80
CA LEU A 44 -3.35 3.23 10.22
C LEU A 44 -4.53 3.91 10.91
N ILE A 45 -5.57 3.15 11.27
CA ILE A 45 -6.77 3.70 11.91
C ILE A 45 -6.54 3.97 13.40
N THR A 46 -5.68 3.18 14.05
CA THR A 46 -5.46 3.22 15.50
C THR A 46 -4.28 4.08 15.94
N ASP A 47 -3.46 4.57 15.01
CA ASP A 47 -2.43 5.59 15.27
C ASP A 47 -2.82 6.96 14.68
N PRO A 48 -3.66 7.74 15.38
CA PRO A 48 -4.14 9.04 14.89
C PRO A 48 -3.09 10.13 14.94
N TYR A 49 -1.93 9.91 15.57
CA TYR A 49 -0.96 10.97 15.83
C TYR A 49 -0.41 11.56 14.53
N HIS A 50 -0.13 10.71 13.54
CA HIS A 50 0.31 11.17 12.23
C HIS A 50 -0.77 12.03 11.56
N PHE A 51 -2.03 11.58 11.55
CA PHE A 51 -3.14 12.31 10.95
C PHE A 51 -3.41 13.67 11.60
N ILE A 52 -3.24 13.79 12.91
CA ILE A 52 -3.42 15.03 13.66
C ILE A 52 -2.28 16.03 13.37
N THR A 53 -1.08 15.54 13.07
CA THR A 53 0.12 16.37 12.87
C THR A 53 0.45 16.68 11.42
N SER A 54 -0.17 15.97 10.45
CA SER A 54 -0.05 16.29 9.03
C SER A 54 -0.53 17.71 8.72
N ASN A 55 0.17 18.42 7.82
CA ASN A 55 -0.17 19.80 7.46
C ASN A 55 -1.29 19.87 6.43
N THR A 56 -1.48 18.81 5.64
CA THR A 56 -2.44 18.74 4.54
C THR A 56 -3.13 17.38 4.50
N HIS A 57 -4.30 17.32 3.88
CA HIS A 57 -4.99 16.05 3.61
C HIS A 57 -4.24 15.23 2.55
N PHE A 58 -3.59 15.87 1.58
CA PHE A 58 -2.72 15.19 0.63
C PHE A 58 -1.58 14.44 1.35
N GLU A 59 -0.90 15.06 2.33
CA GLU A 59 0.13 14.37 3.14
C GLU A 59 -0.43 13.14 3.88
N GLN A 60 -1.66 13.20 4.38
CA GLN A 60 -2.33 12.04 5.03
C GLN A 60 -2.53 10.89 4.03
N LEU A 61 -2.93 11.19 2.80
CA LEU A 61 -3.11 10.19 1.75
C LEU A 61 -1.78 9.51 1.41
N ILE A 62 -0.73 10.31 1.27
CA ILE A 62 0.62 9.83 0.97
C ILE A 62 1.13 8.91 2.08
N TYR A 63 0.93 9.31 3.34
CA TYR A 63 1.32 8.47 4.48
C TYR A 63 0.68 7.07 4.42
N ILE A 64 -0.61 6.99 4.09
CA ILE A 64 -1.33 5.71 3.94
C ILE A 64 -0.65 4.84 2.89
N PHE A 65 -0.43 5.37 1.67
CA PHE A 65 0.15 4.58 0.59
C PHE A 65 1.62 4.23 0.86
N THR A 66 2.42 5.14 1.41
CA THR A 66 3.79 4.84 1.84
C THR A 66 3.83 3.71 2.87
N LYS A 67 2.91 3.69 3.85
CA LYS A 67 2.84 2.60 4.83
C LYS A 67 2.46 1.28 4.18
N LEU A 68 1.47 1.26 3.28
CA LEU A 68 1.09 0.06 2.52
C LEU A 68 2.25 -0.49 1.69
N ILE A 69 3.01 0.38 1.01
CA ILE A 69 4.18 0.00 0.21
C ILE A 69 5.25 -0.64 1.09
N ARG A 70 5.61 0.01 2.20
CA ARG A 70 6.66 -0.47 3.11
C ARG A 70 6.29 -1.76 3.81
N ASP A 71 5.03 -1.89 4.22
CA ASP A 71 4.52 -3.13 4.78
C ASP A 71 4.58 -4.24 3.71
N THR A 72 4.19 -3.97 2.46
CA THR A 72 4.34 -4.91 1.33
C THR A 72 5.79 -5.35 1.11
N GLU A 73 6.72 -4.39 1.05
CA GLU A 73 8.14 -4.66 0.86
C GLU A 73 8.76 -5.49 1.97
N LYS A 74 8.29 -5.32 3.22
CA LYS A 74 8.80 -6.05 4.39
C LYS A 74 8.63 -7.57 4.26
N PHE A 75 7.51 -8.03 3.69
CA PHE A 75 7.26 -9.47 3.51
C PHE A 75 7.90 -10.02 2.23
N GLY A 76 8.29 -9.13 1.32
CA GLY A 76 9.03 -9.46 0.11
C GLY A 76 8.16 -9.90 -1.06
N SER A 77 8.71 -9.69 -2.25
CA SER A 77 8.06 -9.94 -3.55
C SER A 77 7.65 -11.40 -3.74
N ASP A 78 8.40 -12.35 -3.15
CA ASP A 78 8.10 -13.78 -3.19
C ASP A 78 6.69 -14.09 -2.65
N LEU A 79 6.29 -13.47 -1.53
CA LEU A 79 5.02 -13.76 -0.87
C LEU A 79 3.85 -13.22 -1.70
N PHE A 80 3.95 -11.95 -2.11
CA PHE A 80 2.93 -11.27 -2.93
C PHE A 80 2.80 -11.88 -4.32
N SER A 81 3.91 -12.31 -4.93
CA SER A 81 3.87 -13.07 -6.20
C SER A 81 3.03 -14.34 -6.09
N GLN A 82 3.10 -15.03 -4.95
CA GLN A 82 2.33 -16.25 -4.74
C GLN A 82 0.85 -15.96 -4.52
N MET A 83 0.49 -14.89 -3.82
CA MET A 83 -0.90 -14.45 -3.71
C MET A 83 -1.48 -14.04 -5.06
N LEU A 84 -0.71 -13.30 -5.88
CA LEU A 84 -1.10 -12.96 -7.26
C LEU A 84 -1.40 -14.22 -8.07
N ILE A 85 -0.51 -15.22 -8.03
CA ILE A 85 -0.72 -16.50 -8.72
C ILE A 85 -1.96 -17.23 -8.18
N SER A 86 -2.16 -17.27 -6.87
CA SER A 86 -3.31 -17.92 -6.25
C SER A 86 -4.62 -17.27 -6.69
N ASN A 87 -4.71 -15.94 -6.61
CA ASN A 87 -5.90 -15.17 -7.00
C ASN A 87 -6.25 -15.27 -8.50
N LEU A 88 -5.24 -15.52 -9.36
CA LEU A 88 -5.46 -15.78 -10.78
C LEU A 88 -6.00 -17.20 -11.03
N ASN A 89 -5.73 -18.16 -10.15
CA ASN A 89 -6.26 -19.52 -10.24
C ASN A 89 -7.67 -19.62 -9.67
N GLU A 90 -7.90 -19.02 -8.50
CA GLU A 90 -9.20 -18.95 -7.82
C GLU A 90 -9.31 -17.59 -7.13
N ASN A 91 -10.47 -16.93 -7.23
CA ASN A 91 -10.63 -15.62 -6.62
C ASN A 91 -10.69 -15.73 -5.08
N HIS A 92 -9.61 -15.34 -4.41
CA HIS A 92 -9.49 -15.29 -2.95
C HIS A 92 -9.82 -13.90 -2.37
N ASN A 93 -10.31 -12.97 -3.20
CA ASN A 93 -10.68 -11.61 -2.80
C ASN A 93 -9.50 -10.80 -2.21
N SER A 94 -8.25 -11.15 -2.57
CA SER A 94 -7.07 -10.44 -2.07
C SER A 94 -6.95 -9.01 -2.58
N PHE A 95 -7.65 -8.68 -3.67
CA PHE A 95 -7.73 -7.33 -4.23
C PHE A 95 -9.04 -6.59 -3.89
N ASP A 96 -9.90 -7.18 -3.06
CA ASP A 96 -11.16 -6.54 -2.67
C ASP A 96 -10.92 -5.32 -1.80
N PHE A 97 -11.61 -4.23 -2.12
CA PHE A 97 -11.55 -3.01 -1.34
C PHE A 97 -12.07 -3.24 0.08
N ARG A 98 -11.25 -2.84 1.06
CA ARG A 98 -11.67 -2.78 2.46
C ARG A 98 -12.50 -1.53 2.69
N GLU A 99 -13.70 -1.69 3.25
CA GLU A 99 -14.64 -0.58 3.46
C GLU A 99 -14.02 0.52 4.34
N SER A 100 -13.30 0.14 5.40
CA SER A 100 -12.67 1.07 6.33
C SER A 100 -11.61 1.94 5.66
N LEU A 101 -10.68 1.33 4.91
CA LEU A 101 -9.66 2.03 4.15
C LEU A 101 -10.28 2.89 3.04
N THR A 102 -11.27 2.35 2.33
CA THR A 102 -12.01 3.07 1.28
C THR A 102 -12.62 4.34 1.84
N ARG A 103 -13.37 4.25 2.94
CA ARG A 103 -14.01 5.40 3.58
C ARG A 103 -12.99 6.42 4.05
N LEU A 104 -11.88 5.97 4.64
CA LEU A 104 -10.79 6.85 5.08
C LEU A 104 -10.19 7.63 3.91
N CYS A 105 -9.74 6.94 2.85
CA CYS A 105 -9.10 7.59 1.70
C CYS A 105 -10.06 8.48 0.91
N VAL A 106 -11.32 8.05 0.72
CA VAL A 106 -12.37 8.87 0.09
C VAL A 106 -12.60 10.17 0.87
N THR A 107 -12.69 10.09 2.21
CA THR A 107 -12.84 11.28 3.07
C THR A 107 -11.63 12.20 2.96
N ILE A 108 -10.42 11.65 2.93
CA ILE A 108 -9.19 12.44 2.78
C ILE A 108 -9.16 13.16 1.43
N ILE A 109 -9.50 12.48 0.34
CA ILE A 109 -9.54 13.07 -1.01
C ILE A 109 -10.59 14.18 -1.08
N GLU A 110 -11.79 13.96 -0.54
CA GLU A 110 -12.84 14.98 -0.46
C GLU A 110 -12.35 16.24 0.29
N LYS A 111 -11.70 16.05 1.43
CA LYS A 111 -11.14 17.16 2.22
C LYS A 111 -10.01 17.89 1.50
N ALA A 112 -9.15 17.15 0.79
CA ALA A 112 -8.10 17.75 -0.05
C ALA A 112 -8.70 18.62 -1.17
N GLN A 113 -9.81 18.19 -1.78
CA GLN A 113 -10.56 18.98 -2.77
C GLN A 113 -11.16 20.25 -2.14
N GLU A 114 -11.85 20.13 -1.00
CA GLU A 114 -12.45 21.26 -0.28
C GLU A 114 -11.41 22.33 0.12
N LYS A 115 -10.20 21.90 0.49
CA LYS A 115 -9.07 22.77 0.84
C LYS A 115 -8.31 23.30 -0.37
N GLY A 116 -8.61 22.80 -1.57
CA GLY A 116 -7.91 23.16 -2.80
C GLY A 116 -6.47 22.66 -2.85
N GLU A 117 -6.13 21.59 -2.13
CA GLU A 117 -4.82 20.96 -2.16
C GLU A 117 -4.59 20.22 -3.49
N ILE A 118 -5.67 19.64 -4.01
CA ILE A 118 -5.71 18.93 -5.29
C ILE A 118 -6.69 19.61 -6.24
N GLN A 119 -6.40 19.59 -7.54
CA GLN A 119 -7.21 20.28 -8.56
C GLN A 119 -8.17 19.34 -9.28
N ASN A 120 -7.94 18.03 -9.24
CA ASN A 120 -8.85 17.07 -9.87
C ASN A 120 -10.15 16.95 -9.06
N MET A 121 -11.24 17.48 -9.62
CA MET A 121 -12.57 17.53 -8.99
C MET A 121 -13.51 16.37 -9.37
N ASN A 122 -12.97 15.28 -9.95
CA ASN A 122 -13.75 14.06 -10.13
C ASN A 122 -14.21 13.50 -8.76
N PRO A 123 -15.27 12.66 -8.73
CA PRO A 123 -15.76 12.10 -7.46
C PRO A 123 -14.63 11.40 -6.68
N PRO A 124 -14.48 11.67 -5.38
CA PRO A 124 -13.43 11.07 -4.54
C PRO A 124 -13.34 9.54 -4.64
N GLU A 125 -14.47 8.85 -4.79
CA GLU A 125 -14.54 7.40 -4.95
C GLU A 125 -13.94 6.92 -6.27
N VAL A 126 -14.06 7.72 -7.33
CA VAL A 126 -13.45 7.44 -8.63
C VAL A 126 -11.95 7.64 -8.54
N LEU A 127 -11.50 8.71 -7.88
CA LEU A 127 -10.09 8.99 -7.67
C LEU A 127 -9.42 7.92 -6.81
N TYR A 128 -10.02 7.56 -5.68
CA TYR A 128 -9.53 6.49 -4.82
C TYR A 128 -9.44 5.16 -5.57
N ARG A 129 -10.51 4.75 -6.27
CA ARG A 129 -10.50 3.51 -7.07
C ARG A 129 -9.39 3.50 -8.12
N SER A 130 -9.14 4.64 -8.76
CA SER A 130 -8.07 4.77 -9.75
C SER A 130 -6.69 4.60 -9.12
N ILE A 131 -6.46 5.25 -7.97
CA ILE A 131 -5.21 5.13 -7.21
C ILE A 131 -5.01 3.70 -6.70
N ALA A 132 -6.06 3.06 -6.19
CA ALA A 132 -5.96 1.72 -5.65
C ALA A 132 -5.65 0.67 -6.74
N TYR A 133 -6.26 0.76 -7.93
CA TYR A 133 -5.87 -0.11 -9.04
C TYR A 133 -4.47 0.18 -9.56
N MET A 134 -4.06 1.46 -9.56
CA MET A 134 -2.69 1.85 -9.88
C MET A 134 -1.70 1.21 -8.90
N PHE A 135 -1.97 1.25 -7.59
CA PHE A 135 -1.20 0.57 -6.56
C PHE A 135 -1.04 -0.93 -6.86
N SER A 136 -2.12 -1.65 -7.16
CA SER A 136 -2.04 -3.07 -7.52
C SER A 136 -1.23 -3.34 -8.79
N GLY A 137 -1.29 -2.45 -9.79
CA GLY A 137 -0.48 -2.56 -11.01
C GLY A 137 1.02 -2.35 -10.75
N TYR A 138 1.34 -1.42 -9.87
CA TYR A 138 2.68 -1.18 -9.34
C TYR A 138 3.19 -2.40 -8.56
N GLU A 139 2.35 -3.00 -7.71
CA GLU A 139 2.68 -4.17 -6.87
C GLU A 139 2.97 -5.41 -7.73
N MET A 140 2.13 -5.63 -8.74
CA MET A 140 2.33 -6.66 -9.73
C MET A 140 3.66 -6.46 -10.48
N SER A 141 3.97 -5.23 -10.89
CA SER A 141 5.21 -4.92 -11.60
C SER A 141 6.44 -5.14 -10.73
N TRP A 142 6.38 -4.76 -9.46
CA TRP A 142 7.43 -5.01 -8.46
C TRP A 142 7.64 -6.52 -8.24
N CYS A 143 6.55 -7.29 -8.12
CA CYS A 143 6.60 -8.76 -8.04
C CYS A 143 7.27 -9.40 -9.26
N ILE A 144 6.89 -9.00 -10.47
CA ILE A 144 7.46 -9.51 -11.73
C ILE A 144 8.97 -9.24 -11.82
N LYS A 145 9.43 -8.13 -11.25
CA LYS A 145 10.85 -7.73 -11.22
C LYS A 145 11.57 -8.25 -9.97
N ASN A 146 11.06 -9.27 -9.29
CA ASN A 146 11.64 -9.88 -8.10
C ASN A 146 11.92 -8.89 -6.96
N GLY A 147 11.17 -7.79 -6.88
CA GLY A 147 11.33 -6.77 -5.85
C GLY A 147 12.49 -5.80 -6.07
N GLU A 148 13.10 -5.76 -7.26
CA GLU A 148 14.29 -4.95 -7.55
C GLU A 148 14.01 -3.47 -7.86
N THR A 149 12.75 -3.02 -7.85
CA THR A 149 12.38 -1.64 -8.20
C THR A 149 12.06 -0.76 -7.00
N ASN A 150 12.51 0.50 -7.04
CA ASN A 150 12.03 1.55 -6.14
C ASN A 150 10.68 2.11 -6.63
N TRP A 151 9.64 1.30 -6.48
CA TRP A 151 8.28 1.62 -6.89
C TRP A 151 7.57 2.63 -5.96
N GLU A 152 8.12 2.94 -4.77
CA GLU A 152 7.57 3.97 -3.86
C GLU A 152 7.59 5.35 -4.53
N GLU A 153 8.69 5.74 -5.16
CA GLU A 153 8.78 7.05 -5.83
C GLU A 153 7.82 7.15 -7.02
N GLU A 154 7.82 6.12 -7.89
CA GLU A 154 7.03 6.10 -9.12
C GLU A 154 5.51 6.18 -8.85
N ILE A 155 5.03 5.47 -7.83
CA ILE A 155 3.60 5.53 -7.47
C ILE A 155 3.23 6.88 -6.85
N LEU A 156 4.09 7.47 -6.02
CA LEU A 156 3.82 8.78 -5.41
C LEU A 156 3.72 9.88 -6.47
N GLU A 157 4.61 9.87 -7.47
CA GLU A 157 4.51 10.77 -8.63
C GLU A 157 3.20 10.55 -9.41
N SER A 158 2.80 9.29 -9.59
CA SER A 158 1.56 8.96 -10.30
C SER A 158 0.32 9.37 -9.52
N ILE A 159 0.33 9.29 -8.18
CA ILE A 159 -0.73 9.83 -7.32
C ILE A 159 -0.82 11.35 -7.49
N GLU A 160 0.30 12.06 -7.50
CA GLU A 160 0.33 13.51 -7.75
C GLU A 160 -0.27 13.88 -9.11
N ALA A 161 0.04 13.09 -10.14
CA ALA A 161 -0.47 13.29 -11.49
C ALA A 161 -1.98 13.02 -11.57
N VAL A 162 -2.45 11.91 -10.99
CA VAL A 162 -3.88 11.54 -10.99
C VAL A 162 -4.72 12.58 -10.24
N LEU A 163 -4.23 13.10 -9.12
CA LEU A 163 -4.97 14.08 -8.32
C LEU A 163 -4.79 15.53 -8.80
N ASP A 164 -3.87 15.78 -9.74
CA ASP A 164 -3.47 17.13 -10.16
C ASP A 164 -3.14 18.03 -8.95
N VAL A 165 -2.18 17.59 -8.14
CA VAL A 165 -1.79 18.25 -6.90
C VAL A 165 -1.17 19.61 -7.19
N ARG A 166 -1.59 20.66 -6.46
CA ARG A 166 -0.98 21.99 -6.61
C ARG A 166 0.49 21.96 -6.23
N LYS A 167 1.30 22.77 -6.91
CA LYS A 167 2.76 22.71 -6.82
C LYS A 167 3.27 22.87 -5.39
N GLU A 168 2.64 23.72 -4.59
CA GLU A 168 2.97 24.00 -3.19
C GLU A 168 2.74 22.80 -2.24
N TYR A 169 1.94 21.82 -2.66
CA TYR A 169 1.62 20.61 -1.87
C TYR A 169 2.31 19.34 -2.39
N ARG A 170 3.04 19.42 -3.51
CA ARG A 170 3.77 18.26 -4.04
C ARG A 170 4.90 17.84 -3.11
N ILE A 171 5.12 16.53 -3.05
CA ILE A 171 6.17 15.88 -2.29
C ILE A 171 7.34 15.45 -3.18
N SER A 172 7.07 15.10 -4.45
CA SER A 172 8.06 14.61 -5.44
C SER A 172 9.19 15.61 -5.69
N ARG A 173 8.95 16.91 -5.47
CA ARG A 173 9.89 18.01 -5.76
C ARG A 173 10.62 18.61 -4.56
N LYS A 174 10.51 18.01 -3.36
CA LYS A 174 11.33 18.45 -2.21
C LYS A 174 12.74 17.82 -2.19
N ALA A 175 13.11 17.06 -3.23
CA ALA A 175 14.39 16.36 -3.34
C ALA A 175 15.41 17.00 -4.32
N GLU A 176 15.08 18.13 -4.96
CA GLU A 176 16.00 18.96 -5.77
C GLU A 176 16.47 20.20 -5.01
#